data_AF-A0A7V1V6T4-F1
#
_entry.id   AF-A0A7V1V6T4-F1
#
_cell.length_a   1.000
_cell.length_b   1.000
_cell.length_c   1.000
_cell.angle_alpha   90.00
_cell.angle_beta   90.00
_cell.angle_gamma   90.00
#
_symmetry.space_group_name_H-M   'P 1'
#
loop_
_entity.id
_entity.type
_entity.pdbx_description
1 polymer ?
#
loop_
_entity_poly.entity_id
_entity_poly.type
_entity_poly.pdbx_seq_one_letter_code
_entity_poly.pdbx_strand_id
1 'polypeptide(L)'
;MKLSLGKDFFGRAYDRLSPSADTRPKWYCESCSMHKNLQRDFRDIRAEFDKLCAGQPSELASSDHLQRAQLRLREITKLLQGQAAASRLLDPADVISLIGRFQAREGAPSATNTITP
;
A
#
# COMPACT_ATOMS: atom_id res chain seq x y z
N MET A 1 2.92 23.20 18.40
CA MET A 1 3.87 22.20 17.85
C MET A 1 3.13 21.34 16.83
N LYS A 2 3.67 21.14 15.63
CA LYS A 2 3.09 20.28 14.59
C LYS A 2 3.70 18.88 14.75
N LEU A 3 2.97 17.99 15.42
CA LEU A 3 3.36 16.58 15.62
C LEU A 3 3.34 15.86 14.26
N SER A 4 4.45 15.21 13.88
CA SER A 4 4.45 14.32 12.73
C SER A 4 3.60 13.08 13.06
N LEU A 5 2.57 12.83 12.26
CA LEU A 5 1.50 11.82 12.46
C LEU A 5 1.95 10.37 12.19
N GLY A 6 3.23 10.07 12.35
CA GLY A 6 3.88 8.87 11.84
C GLY A 6 4.28 9.01 10.37
N LYS A 7 4.65 7.88 9.75
CA LYS A 7 5.09 7.79 8.36
C LYS A 7 4.16 6.85 7.57
N ASP A 8 4.02 7.09 6.28
CA ASP A 8 3.38 6.17 5.33
C ASP A 8 4.27 4.94 5.08
N PHE A 9 3.76 4.00 4.28
CA PHE A 9 4.49 2.79 3.89
C PHE A 9 5.88 3.07 3.29
N PHE A 10 6.05 4.21 2.61
CA PHE A 10 7.27 4.65 1.93
C PHE A 10 8.18 5.50 2.82
N GLY A 11 7.81 5.74 4.09
CA GLY A 11 8.62 6.51 5.03
C GLY A 11 8.41 8.02 4.97
N ARG A 12 7.45 8.50 4.18
CA ARG A 12 7.08 9.91 4.07
C ARG A 12 6.22 10.29 5.27
N ALA A 13 6.44 11.48 5.83
CA ALA A 13 5.56 11.99 6.88
C ALA A 13 4.17 12.25 6.28
N TYR A 14 3.12 11.88 7.01
CA TYR A 14 1.77 12.27 6.60
C TYR A 14 1.63 13.79 6.56
N ASP A 15 1.03 14.31 5.49
CA ASP A 15 0.64 15.71 5.43
C ASP A 15 -0.42 15.99 6.51
N ARG A 16 -0.41 17.22 7.03
CA ARG A 16 -0.96 17.68 8.31
C ARG A 16 -2.49 17.61 8.47
N LEU A 17 -3.19 16.87 7.63
CA LEU A 17 -4.65 16.77 7.60
C LEU A 17 -5.21 15.57 8.38
N SER A 18 -4.39 14.64 8.87
CA SER A 18 -4.90 13.62 9.79
C SER A 18 -5.05 14.20 11.20
N PRO A 19 -6.20 14.03 11.88
CA PRO A 19 -6.39 14.49 13.26
C PRO A 19 -5.27 13.98 14.18
N SER A 20 -4.83 14.79 15.15
CA SER A 20 -3.74 14.48 16.10
C SER A 20 -3.91 13.17 16.89
N ALA A 21 -5.15 12.67 16.97
CA ALA A 21 -5.48 11.36 17.53
C ALA A 21 -4.83 10.19 16.77
N ASP A 22 -4.45 10.35 15.50
CA ASP A 22 -3.91 9.28 14.64
C ASP A 22 -2.42 8.94 14.85
N THR A 23 -1.74 9.62 15.79
CA THR A 23 -0.29 9.46 16.01
C THR A 23 0.11 8.07 16.52
N ARG A 24 -0.83 7.34 17.14
CA ARG A 24 -0.83 5.91 17.47
C ARG A 24 -2.02 5.67 18.41
N PRO A 25 -3.28 5.67 17.93
CA PRO A 25 -4.33 5.11 18.75
C PRO A 25 -3.94 3.65 18.93
N LYS A 26 -3.74 3.18 20.16
CA LYS A 26 -4.12 1.80 20.46
C LYS A 26 -5.63 1.79 20.25
N TRP A 27 -6.05 1.63 19.00
CA TRP A 27 -7.46 1.43 18.67
C TRP A 27 -7.91 0.31 19.58
N TYR A 28 -9.00 0.51 20.30
CA TYR A 28 -9.68 -0.33 21.29
C TYR A 28 -9.14 -1.75 21.60
N CYS A 29 -8.64 -2.51 20.62
CA CYS A 29 -7.95 -3.79 20.75
C CYS A 29 -6.69 -3.94 19.83
N GLU A 30 -5.78 -4.86 20.17
CA GLU A 30 -4.56 -5.15 19.37
C GLU A 30 -4.90 -5.53 17.92
N SER A 31 -5.89 -6.40 17.72
CA SER A 31 -6.35 -6.78 16.38
C SER A 31 -6.94 -5.59 15.63
N CYS A 32 -7.65 -4.69 16.29
CA CYS A 32 -8.21 -3.46 15.71
C CYS A 32 -7.09 -2.56 15.14
N SER A 33 -6.02 -2.39 15.93
CA SER A 33 -4.85 -1.61 15.53
C SER A 33 -4.12 -2.24 14.36
N MET A 34 -3.98 -3.57 14.36
CA MET A 34 -3.38 -4.33 13.26
C MET A 34 -4.17 -4.16 11.96
N HIS A 35 -5.50 -4.34 11.97
CA HIS A 35 -6.34 -4.16 10.77
C HIS A 35 -6.27 -2.73 10.22
N LYS A 36 -6.21 -1.71 11.09
CA LYS A 36 -6.01 -0.32 10.67
C LYS A 36 -4.66 -0.10 9.99
N ASN A 37 -3.60 -0.75 10.47
CA ASN A 37 -2.29 -0.69 9.83
C ASN A 37 -2.30 -1.39 8.45
N LEU A 38 -2.93 -2.57 8.32
CA LEU A 38 -3.06 -3.24 7.02
C LEU A 38 -3.82 -2.38 6.01
N GLN A 39 -4.94 -1.79 6.43
CA GLN A 39 -5.75 -0.89 5.59
C GLN A 39 -4.93 0.32 5.11
N ARG A 40 -4.12 0.90 6.00
CA ARG A 40 -3.25 2.05 5.73
C ARG A 40 -2.16 1.70 4.72
N ASP A 41 -1.42 0.62 4.95
CA ASP A 41 -0.38 0.16 4.02
C ASP A 41 -0.97 -0.13 2.63
N PHE A 42 -2.11 -0.82 2.58
CA PHE A 42 -2.81 -1.10 1.32
C PHE A 42 -3.19 0.17 0.56
N ARG A 43 -3.78 1.15 1.26
CA ARG A 43 -4.17 2.43 0.66
C ARG A 43 -2.96 3.19 0.10
N ASP A 44 -1.87 3.25 0.86
CA ASP A 44 -0.66 3.97 0.44
C ASP A 44 -0.04 3.30 -0.80
N ILE A 45 0.07 1.97 -0.82
CA ILE A 45 0.54 1.20 -1.98
C ILE A 45 -0.36 1.41 -3.20
N ARG A 46 -1.69 1.31 -3.02
CA ARG A 46 -2.65 1.50 -4.11
C ARG A 46 -2.54 2.90 -4.72
N ALA A 47 -2.43 3.93 -3.89
CA ALA A 47 -2.31 5.31 -4.36
C ALA A 47 -1.04 5.52 -5.21
N GLU A 48 0.10 5.01 -4.75
CA GLU A 48 1.33 5.08 -5.55
C GLU A 48 1.27 4.21 -6.81
N PHE A 49 0.54 3.08 -6.78
CA PHE A 49 0.34 2.24 -7.96
C PHE A 49 -0.53 2.93 -9.01
N ASP A 50 -1.61 3.58 -8.59
CA ASP A 50 -2.49 4.32 -9.48
C ASP A 50 -1.74 5.52 -10.11
N LYS A 51 -0.89 6.24 -9.35
CA LYS A 51 0.04 7.25 -9.90
C LYS A 51 0.96 6.66 -10.95
N LEU A 52 1.56 5.51 -10.64
CA LEU A 52 2.50 4.84 -11.53
C LEU A 52 1.83 4.37 -12.83
N CYS A 53 0.59 3.87 -12.76
CA CYS A 53 -0.23 3.55 -13.92
C CYS A 53 -0.60 4.78 -14.75
N ALA A 54 -0.81 5.92 -14.11
CA ALA A 54 -1.09 7.19 -14.78
C ALA A 54 0.17 7.89 -15.34
N GLY A 55 1.35 7.26 -15.22
CA GLY A 55 2.63 7.86 -15.66
C GLY A 55 3.10 9.03 -14.78
N GLN A 56 2.53 9.19 -13.59
CA GLN A 56 2.91 10.22 -12.63
C GLN A 56 4.12 9.77 -11.80
N PRO A 57 4.88 10.72 -11.22
CA PRO A 57 5.92 10.40 -10.25
C PRO A 57 5.36 9.55 -9.10
N SER A 58 5.99 8.40 -8.86
CA SER A 58 5.54 7.41 -7.88
C SER A 58 6.73 6.81 -7.16
N GLU A 59 6.57 6.57 -5.87
CA GLU A 59 7.57 5.85 -5.05
C GLU A 59 7.78 4.42 -5.56
N LEU A 60 6.79 3.82 -6.20
CA LEU A 60 6.87 2.48 -6.79
C LEU A 60 7.65 2.43 -8.11
N ALA A 61 8.16 3.56 -8.61
CA ALA A 61 9.14 3.57 -9.69
C ALA A 61 10.50 2.99 -9.23
N SER A 62 10.78 3.00 -7.93
CA SER A 62 11.94 2.31 -7.35
C SER A 62 11.68 0.81 -7.22
N SER A 63 12.63 -0.01 -7.70
CA SER A 63 12.57 -1.48 -7.60
C SER A 63 12.46 -1.96 -6.15
N ASP A 64 13.14 -1.29 -5.22
CA ASP A 64 13.11 -1.65 -3.79
C ASP A 64 11.73 -1.42 -3.19
N HIS A 65 11.11 -0.28 -3.50
CA HIS A 65 9.76 0.05 -3.05
C HIS A 65 8.72 -0.86 -3.70
N LEU A 66 8.90 -1.19 -4.97
CA LEU A 66 8.04 -2.13 -5.70
C LEU A 66 8.07 -3.52 -5.06
N GLN A 67 9.26 -4.09 -4.85
CA GLN A 67 9.44 -5.40 -4.25
C GLN A 67 8.88 -5.45 -2.82
N ARG A 68 9.13 -4.40 -2.02
CA ARG A 68 8.56 -4.27 -0.67
C ARG A 68 7.03 -4.22 -0.70
N ALA A 69 6.44 -3.47 -1.62
CA ALA A 69 4.99 -3.37 -1.76
C ALA A 69 4.37 -4.73 -2.12
N GLN A 70 4.96 -5.47 -3.06
CA GLN A 70 4.51 -6.81 -3.43
C GLN A 70 4.58 -7.79 -2.25
N LEU A 71 5.69 -7.80 -1.51
CA LEU A 71 5.83 -8.61 -0.31
C LEU A 71 4.73 -8.26 0.70
N ARG A 72 4.50 -6.97 0.92
CA ARG A 72 3.49 -6.49 1.87
C ARG A 72 2.08 -6.91 1.48
N LEU A 73 1.70 -6.84 0.20
CA LEU A 73 0.39 -7.28 -0.28
C LEU A 73 0.17 -8.79 -0.06
N ARG A 74 1.21 -9.62 -0.23
CA ARG A 74 1.17 -11.06 0.07
C ARG A 74 0.98 -11.33 1.56
N GLU A 75 1.67 -10.57 2.42
CA GLU A 75 1.50 -10.65 3.88
C GLU A 75 0.09 -10.27 4.31
N ILE A 76 -0.43 -9.15 3.80
CA ILE A 76 -1.81 -8.69 4.07
C ILE A 76 -2.80 -9.79 3.71
N THR A 77 -2.64 -10.43 2.54
CA THR A 77 -3.52 -11.52 2.11
C THR A 77 -3.52 -12.68 3.11
N LYS A 78 -2.33 -13.11 3.58
CA LYS A 78 -2.20 -14.19 4.57
C LYS A 78 -2.84 -13.82 5.92
N LEU A 79 -2.63 -12.58 6.38
CA LEU A 79 -3.19 -12.09 7.64
C LEU A 79 -4.71 -12.02 7.61
N LEU A 80 -5.31 -11.58 6.49
CA LEU A 80 -6.76 -11.52 6.33
C LEU A 80 -7.41 -12.92 6.24
N GLN A 81 -6.73 -13.91 5.64
CA GLN A 81 -7.22 -15.29 5.59
C GLN A 81 -7.31 -15.94 6.98
N GLY A 82 -6.37 -15.62 7.88
CA GLY A 82 -6.38 -16.11 9.25
C GLY A 82 -7.47 -15.50 10.15
N GLN A 83 -8.23 -14.50 9.66
CA GLN A 83 -9.20 -13.74 10.44
C GLN A 83 -10.60 -13.83 9.81
N ALA A 84 -11.33 -14.89 10.16
CA ALA A 84 -12.63 -15.21 9.59
C ALA A 84 -13.81 -14.39 10.14
N ALA A 85 -13.67 -13.65 11.25
CA ALA A 85 -14.82 -13.12 12.00
C ALA A 85 -14.73 -11.65 12.48
N ALA A 86 -13.66 -10.91 12.17
CA ALA A 86 -13.57 -9.49 12.55
C ALA A 86 -14.13 -8.57 11.45
N SER A 87 -14.72 -7.43 11.84
CA SER A 87 -15.12 -6.36 10.92
C SER A 87 -13.93 -5.99 10.02
N ARG A 88 -14.05 -6.32 8.72
CA ARG A 88 -12.95 -6.18 7.76
C ARG A 88 -12.92 -4.74 7.26
N LEU A 89 -11.97 -3.96 7.77
CA LEU A 89 -11.65 -2.63 7.24
C LEU A 89 -11.03 -2.68 5.84
N LEU A 90 -10.65 -3.89 5.38
CA LEU A 90 -10.03 -4.16 4.11
C LEU A 90 -10.60 -5.46 3.54
N ASP A 91 -11.15 -5.41 2.33
CA ASP A 91 -11.67 -6.59 1.63
C ASP A 91 -10.50 -7.40 1.03
N PRO A 92 -10.39 -8.72 1.32
CA PRO A 92 -9.40 -9.56 0.66
C PRO A 92 -9.47 -9.53 -0.87
N ALA A 93 -10.66 -9.35 -1.46
CA ALA A 93 -10.83 -9.28 -2.90
C ALA A 93 -10.10 -8.05 -3.51
N ASP A 94 -10.11 -6.91 -2.81
CA ASP A 94 -9.40 -5.71 -3.24
C ASP A 94 -7.88 -5.93 -3.24
N VAL A 95 -7.37 -6.64 -2.24
CA VAL A 95 -5.94 -6.97 -2.14
C VAL A 95 -5.52 -7.91 -3.26
N ILE A 96 -6.30 -8.96 -3.53
CA ILE A 96 -6.06 -9.91 -4.62
C ILE A 96 -6.08 -9.19 -5.98
N SER A 97 -7.06 -8.31 -6.19
CA SER A 97 -7.17 -7.52 -7.41
C SER A 97 -5.93 -6.64 -7.64
N LEU A 98 -5.45 -5.95 -6.60
CA LEU A 98 -4.24 -5.14 -6.71
C LEU A 98 -2.99 -5.98 -7.01
N ILE A 99 -2.82 -7.15 -6.37
CA ILE A 99 -1.72 -8.08 -6.68
C ILE A 99 -1.75 -8.50 -8.16
N GLY A 100 -2.93 -8.83 -8.69
CA GLY A 100 -3.09 -9.18 -10.10
C GLY A 100 -2.68 -8.04 -11.04
N ARG A 101 -3.01 -6.78 -10.69
CA ARG A 101 -2.59 -5.60 -11.46
C ARG A 101 -1.07 -5.38 -11.42
N PHE A 102 -0.41 -5.63 -10.29
CA PHE A 102 1.06 -5.59 -10.20
C PHE A 102 1.70 -6.60 -11.17
N GLN A 103 1.23 -7.84 -11.14
CA GLN A 103 1.76 -8.92 -11.98
C GLN A 103 1.54 -8.66 -13.47
N ALA A 104 0.34 -8.20 -13.85
CA ALA A 104 0.02 -7.87 -15.24
C ALA A 104 0.94 -6.78 -15.81
N ARG A 105 1.40 -5.85 -14.95
CA ARG A 105 2.29 -4.77 -15.35
C ARG A 105 3.76 -5.20 -15.43
N GLU A 106 4.22 -6.11 -14.58
CA GLU A 106 5.57 -6.70 -14.71
C GLU A 106 5.68 -7.60 -15.95
N GLY A 107 4.58 -8.26 -16.33
CA GLY A 107 4.51 -9.06 -17.55
C GLY A 107 4.31 -8.23 -18.83
N ALA A 108 4.06 -6.92 -18.73
CA ALA A 108 3.92 -6.06 -19.89
C ALA A 108 5.31 -5.72 -20.44
N PRO A 109 5.63 -6.04 -21.71
CA PRO A 109 6.90 -5.68 -22.30
C PRO A 109 7.04 -4.15 -22.32
N SER A 110 8.09 -3.63 -21.68
CA SER A 110 8.55 -2.26 -21.90
C SER A 110 8.74 -2.07 -23.40
N ALA A 111 7.87 -1.28 -24.03
CA ALA A 111 8.08 -0.78 -25.38
C ALA A 111 9.20 0.28 -25.34
N THR A 112 10.44 -0.16 -25.10
CA THR A 112 11.63 0.60 -25.46
C THR A 112 11.75 0.52 -26.97
N ASN A 113 11.30 1.59 -27.61
CA ASN A 113 11.38 1.82 -29.04
C ASN A 113 12.86 1.84 -29.45
N THR A 114 13.36 0.75 -30.00
CA THR A 114 14.64 0.70 -30.71
C THR A 114 14.39 1.20 -32.13
N ILE A 115 14.83 2.40 -32.46
CA ILE A 115 14.98 2.81 -33.85
C ILE A 115 16.38 3.42 -34.02
N THR A 116 17.25 2.60 -34.60
CA THR A 116 18.44 2.94 -35.39
C THR A 116 18.34 2.09 -36.67
N PRO A 117 19.05 2.39 -37.77
CA PRO A 117 20.24 3.25 -37.92
C PRO A 117 20.00 4.59 -38.63
#